data_AF-M7NJE0-F1
#
_entry.id   AF-M7NJE0-F1
#
_cell.length_a   1.000
_cell.length_b   1.000
_cell.length_c   1.000
_cell.angle_alpha   90.00
_cell.angle_beta   90.00
_cell.angle_gamma   90.00
#
_symmetry.space_group_name_H-M   'P 1'
#
loop_
_entity.id
_entity.type
_entity.pdbx_description
1 polymer ?
#
loop_
_entity_poly.entity_id
_entity_poly.type
_entity_poly.pdbx_seq_one_letter_code
_entity_poly.pdbx_strand_id
1 'polypeptide(L)'
;MMENKHVTVRQAAETFSLEVLGGREELGRVIAKPQVRRPGLEFLNHFSFIAKGHVQILGRNEISYLRTLDADEARHRIGNMVTYDPPCIVITSNQEEPEGLLLHCGEARIPVLRTSDSMTDFVQKLNRFLLNQLAEEIAIHGVCVNVSGIGVLLRGKSGVGKSETAHTLIGRGHRLVSDDIVVLRKLSPQTLLGTHDGSNKEFLALRSVGLLNVVRMYGRTSFQEETRIALDIELIEWQKDALNNELEVDVKYKEYMGVKIPHIQIQLQPGRDVAGLIEAAANNWYLRMQGYSAAEEFRHRLEEAFHDEEDE
;
A
#
# COMPACT_ATOMS: atom_id res chain seq x y z
N MET A 1 -14.97 -1.49 -13.89
CA MET A 1 -15.45 -1.10 -12.55
C MET A 1 -14.73 -2.00 -11.57
N MET A 2 -13.84 -1.46 -10.75
CA MET A 2 -13.17 -2.27 -9.73
C MET A 2 -14.20 -2.60 -8.64
N GLU A 3 -14.38 -3.89 -8.35
CA GLU A 3 -15.24 -4.38 -7.28
C GLU A 3 -14.89 -3.69 -5.95
N ASN A 4 -15.89 -3.27 -5.19
CA ASN A 4 -15.67 -2.85 -3.80
C ASN A 4 -15.12 -4.05 -3.03
N LYS A 5 -13.79 -4.08 -2.84
CA LYS A 5 -13.13 -5.03 -1.95
C LYS A 5 -13.74 -4.87 -0.57
N HIS A 6 -14.42 -5.92 -0.12
CA HIS A 6 -15.01 -5.99 1.20
C HIS A 6 -14.32 -7.12 1.95
N VAL A 7 -13.93 -6.83 3.20
CA VAL A 7 -13.38 -7.84 4.10
C VAL A 7 -14.53 -8.37 4.95
N THR A 8 -14.65 -9.68 5.08
CA THR A 8 -15.63 -10.30 5.98
C THR A 8 -15.00 -10.71 7.31
N VAL A 9 -15.81 -10.84 8.34
CA VAL A 9 -15.36 -11.37 9.65
C VAL A 9 -14.79 -12.78 9.49
N ARG A 10 -15.37 -13.61 8.62
CA ARG A 10 -14.87 -14.94 8.26
C ARG A 10 -13.42 -14.90 7.77
N GLN A 11 -13.12 -14.02 6.82
CA GLN A 11 -11.76 -13.89 6.28
C GLN A 11 -10.76 -13.49 7.38
N ALA A 12 -11.13 -12.57 8.27
CA ALA A 12 -10.29 -12.21 9.40
C ALA A 12 -10.10 -13.38 10.38
N ALA A 13 -11.18 -14.12 10.68
CA ALA A 13 -11.13 -15.28 11.57
C ALA A 13 -10.23 -16.39 11.03
N GLU A 14 -10.31 -16.70 9.73
CA GLU A 14 -9.45 -17.69 9.08
C GLU A 14 -7.99 -17.23 9.00
N THR A 15 -7.74 -15.95 8.65
CA THR A 15 -6.39 -15.39 8.52
C THR A 15 -5.62 -15.42 9.84
N PHE A 16 -6.31 -15.15 10.96
CA PHE A 16 -5.71 -15.08 12.29
C PHE A 16 -6.00 -16.30 13.16
N SER A 17 -6.59 -17.36 12.60
CA SER A 17 -6.99 -18.58 13.32
C SER A 17 -7.78 -18.30 14.60
N LEU A 18 -8.76 -17.38 14.52
CA LEU A 18 -9.58 -16.96 15.65
C LEU A 18 -10.55 -18.06 16.06
N GLU A 19 -10.68 -18.29 17.36
CA GLU A 19 -11.69 -19.17 17.93
C GLU A 19 -13.05 -18.47 17.90
N VAL A 20 -14.09 -19.13 17.38
CA VAL A 20 -15.45 -18.56 17.34
C VAL A 20 -16.25 -19.02 18.55
N LEU A 21 -16.50 -18.09 19.47
CA LEU A 21 -17.25 -18.33 20.71
C LEU A 21 -18.76 -18.22 20.51
N GLY A 22 -19.20 -17.30 19.65
CA GLY A 22 -20.61 -17.05 19.37
C GLY A 22 -20.82 -16.40 18.01
N GLY A 23 -22.03 -16.55 17.46
CA GLY A 23 -22.43 -15.94 16.19
C GLY A 23 -21.75 -16.55 14.96
N ARG A 24 -21.68 -17.89 14.89
CA ARG A 24 -21.04 -18.60 13.75
C ARG A 24 -21.74 -18.35 12.42
N GLU A 25 -23.04 -18.11 12.42
CA GLU A 25 -23.84 -17.86 11.21
C GLU A 25 -23.63 -16.43 10.69
N GLU A 26 -23.15 -15.53 11.55
CA GLU A 26 -22.96 -14.10 11.33
C GLU A 26 -21.54 -13.74 10.89
N LEU A 27 -20.65 -14.73 10.67
CA LEU A 27 -19.28 -14.47 10.19
C LEU A 27 -19.23 -13.83 8.79
N GLY A 28 -20.35 -13.80 8.06
CA GLY A 28 -20.47 -13.10 6.77
C GLY A 28 -20.52 -11.58 6.87
N ARG A 29 -20.59 -10.98 8.08
CA ARG A 29 -20.62 -9.53 8.27
C ARG A 29 -19.39 -8.85 7.66
N VAL A 30 -19.60 -7.68 7.07
CA VAL A 30 -18.55 -6.90 6.38
C VAL A 30 -17.86 -5.94 7.35
N ILE A 31 -16.53 -5.97 7.34
CA ILE A 31 -15.66 -4.99 7.99
C ILE A 31 -15.37 -3.89 6.97
N ALA A 32 -16.13 -2.80 7.05
CA ALA A 32 -16.01 -1.68 6.11
C ALA A 32 -14.91 -0.67 6.49
N LYS A 33 -14.45 -0.68 7.74
CA LYS A 33 -13.50 0.31 8.26
C LYS A 33 -12.20 -0.36 8.70
N PRO A 34 -11.03 0.14 8.25
CA PRO A 34 -9.75 -0.49 8.56
C PRO A 34 -9.24 -0.23 9.98
N GLN A 35 -9.78 0.77 10.67
CA GLN A 35 -9.38 1.10 12.03
C GLN A 35 -10.12 0.22 13.03
N VAL A 36 -9.38 -0.47 13.89
CA VAL A 36 -9.92 -1.22 15.02
C VAL A 36 -10.01 -0.32 16.25
N ARG A 37 -11.02 -0.52 17.11
CA ARG A 37 -11.22 0.27 18.33
C ARG A 37 -11.10 -0.57 19.60
N ARG A 38 -10.63 0.11 20.65
CA ARG A 38 -10.71 -0.35 22.03
C ARG A 38 -11.89 0.37 22.67
N PRO A 39 -12.84 -0.35 23.29
CA PRO A 39 -13.92 0.28 24.01
C PRO A 39 -13.34 0.94 25.28
N GLY A 40 -13.48 2.27 25.38
CA GLY A 40 -13.04 3.06 26.52
C GLY A 40 -14.20 3.86 27.07
N LEU A 41 -14.53 4.98 26.41
CA LEU A 41 -15.72 5.77 26.72
C LEU A 41 -17.02 5.01 26.40
N GLU A 42 -16.96 4.08 25.47
CA GLU A 42 -18.05 3.15 25.11
C GLU A 42 -18.54 2.33 26.30
N PHE A 43 -17.66 2.07 27.29
CA PHE A 43 -18.06 1.47 28.54
C PHE A 43 -18.71 2.47 29.49
N LEU A 44 -18.37 3.76 29.47
CA LEU A 44 -18.84 4.71 30.49
C LEU A 44 -20.23 5.31 30.23
N ASN A 45 -20.66 5.44 28.98
CA ASN A 45 -22.05 5.80 28.66
C ASN A 45 -22.34 5.61 27.15
N HIS A 46 -23.62 5.74 26.76
CA HIS A 46 -23.96 5.89 25.34
C HIS A 46 -23.62 7.31 24.88
N PHE A 47 -22.73 7.40 23.89
CA PHE A 47 -22.27 8.65 23.31
C PHE A 47 -22.51 8.63 21.81
N SER A 48 -23.41 9.48 21.33
CA SER A 48 -23.81 9.56 19.92
C SER A 48 -22.68 9.95 18.96
N PHE A 49 -21.58 10.51 19.47
CA PHE A 49 -20.39 10.88 18.70
C PHE A 49 -19.42 9.73 18.44
N ILE A 50 -19.63 8.55 19.05
CA ILE A 50 -18.75 7.40 18.84
C ILE A 50 -19.06 6.73 17.50
N ALA A 51 -18.02 6.59 16.67
CA ALA A 51 -18.13 6.04 15.33
C ALA A 51 -18.55 4.56 15.37
N LYS A 52 -19.63 4.23 14.64
CA LYS A 52 -20.16 2.87 14.49
C LYS A 52 -19.37 2.03 13.46
N GLY A 53 -19.53 0.71 13.53
CA GLY A 53 -19.03 -0.22 12.51
C GLY A 53 -17.52 -0.53 12.56
N HIS A 54 -16.86 -0.28 13.69
CA HIS A 54 -15.47 -0.68 13.93
C HIS A 54 -15.43 -2.02 14.66
N VAL A 55 -14.46 -2.89 14.32
CA VAL A 55 -14.17 -4.09 15.11
C VAL A 55 -13.81 -3.64 16.54
N GLN A 56 -14.41 -4.30 17.53
CA GLN A 56 -14.16 -4.00 18.94
C GLN A 56 -13.24 -5.06 19.53
N ILE A 57 -12.23 -4.62 20.30
CA ILE A 57 -11.29 -5.53 20.96
C ILE A 57 -11.42 -5.41 22.48
N LEU A 58 -11.64 -6.55 23.14
CA LEU A 58 -11.61 -6.69 24.59
C LEU A 58 -10.26 -7.26 25.02
N GLY A 59 -9.50 -6.45 25.77
CA GLY A 59 -8.24 -6.84 26.38
C GLY A 59 -8.39 -7.18 27.86
N ARG A 60 -7.25 -7.43 28.50
CA ARG A 60 -7.20 -7.73 29.94
C ARG A 60 -7.76 -6.58 30.77
N ASN A 61 -7.49 -5.33 30.39
CA ASN A 61 -7.90 -4.16 31.16
C ASN A 61 -9.41 -3.97 31.11
N GLU A 62 -9.99 -4.08 29.91
CA GLU A 62 -11.44 -3.97 29.68
C GLU A 62 -12.20 -5.08 30.42
N ILE A 63 -11.70 -6.32 30.34
CA ILE A 63 -12.32 -7.47 31.03
C ILE A 63 -12.15 -7.35 32.54
N SER A 64 -10.97 -6.94 33.03
CA SER A 64 -10.74 -6.72 34.47
C SER A 64 -11.67 -5.65 35.02
N TYR A 65 -11.86 -4.55 34.28
CA TYR A 65 -12.81 -3.51 34.66
C TYR A 65 -14.24 -4.04 34.75
N LEU A 66 -14.72 -4.77 33.74
CA LEU A 66 -16.07 -5.37 33.77
C LEU A 66 -16.25 -6.33 34.96
N ARG A 67 -15.20 -7.04 35.37
CA ARG A 67 -15.20 -7.92 36.54
C ARG A 67 -15.23 -7.18 37.89
N THR A 68 -14.91 -5.89 37.93
CA THR A 68 -15.05 -5.07 39.15
C THR A 68 -16.46 -4.55 39.39
N LEU A 69 -17.33 -4.61 38.38
CA LEU A 69 -18.71 -4.15 38.44
C LEU A 69 -19.63 -5.26 38.96
N ASP A 70 -20.81 -4.90 39.46
CA ASP A 70 -21.87 -5.88 39.68
C ASP A 70 -22.42 -6.42 38.35
N ALA A 71 -23.12 -7.56 38.40
CA ALA A 71 -23.56 -8.27 37.21
C ALA A 71 -24.58 -7.46 36.38
N ASP A 72 -25.42 -6.64 37.01
CA ASP A 72 -26.42 -5.82 36.32
C ASP A 72 -25.75 -4.68 35.56
N GLU A 73 -24.80 -4.00 36.21
CA GLU A 73 -24.03 -2.93 35.60
C GLU A 73 -23.13 -3.47 34.49
N ALA A 74 -22.41 -4.59 34.70
CA ALA A 74 -21.59 -5.20 33.66
C ALA A 74 -22.41 -5.54 32.40
N ARG A 75 -23.62 -6.10 32.57
CA ARG A 75 -24.56 -6.36 31.46
C ARG A 75 -24.99 -5.08 30.75
N HIS A 76 -25.35 -4.04 31.51
CA HIS A 76 -25.71 -2.75 30.94
C HIS A 76 -24.58 -2.15 30.08
N ARG A 77 -23.33 -2.25 30.57
CA ARG A 77 -22.13 -1.75 29.89
C ARG A 77 -21.84 -2.49 28.59
N ILE A 78 -22.00 -3.82 28.60
CA ILE A 78 -21.89 -4.67 27.41
C ILE A 78 -22.99 -4.30 26.40
N GLY A 79 -24.22 -4.10 26.85
CA GLY A 79 -25.33 -3.66 26.02
C GLY A 79 -25.00 -2.37 25.27
N ASN A 80 -24.44 -1.37 25.96
CA ASN A 80 -24.02 -0.12 25.34
C ASN A 80 -23.00 -0.34 24.20
N MET A 81 -21.99 -1.19 24.42
CA MET A 81 -21.02 -1.52 23.36
C MET A 81 -21.68 -2.17 22.13
N VAL A 82 -22.64 -3.08 22.36
CA VAL A 82 -23.38 -3.78 21.30
C VAL A 82 -24.25 -2.82 20.47
N THR A 83 -24.79 -1.75 21.06
CA THR A 83 -25.60 -0.75 20.33
C THR A 83 -24.85 0.02 19.24
N TYR A 84 -23.51 0.02 19.26
CA TYR A 84 -22.68 0.62 18.21
C TYR A 84 -22.56 -0.27 16.95
N ASP A 85 -23.23 -1.42 16.94
CA ASP A 85 -23.29 -2.38 15.85
C ASP A 85 -21.90 -2.74 15.29
N PRO A 86 -20.98 -3.21 16.15
CA PRO A 86 -19.68 -3.65 15.66
C PRO A 86 -19.82 -4.85 14.71
N PRO A 87 -18.99 -4.94 13.65
CA PRO A 87 -19.01 -6.09 12.75
C PRO A 87 -18.65 -7.39 13.47
N CYS A 88 -17.74 -7.32 14.46
CA CYS A 88 -17.42 -8.40 15.39
C CYS A 88 -16.77 -7.84 16.67
N ILE A 89 -16.74 -8.68 17.71
CA ILE A 89 -16.01 -8.43 18.95
C ILE A 89 -14.93 -9.50 19.10
N VAL A 90 -13.70 -9.08 19.41
CA VAL A 90 -12.56 -10.00 19.60
C VAL A 90 -12.02 -9.89 21.02
N ILE A 91 -11.99 -11.01 21.74
CA ILE A 91 -11.33 -11.15 23.04
C ILE A 91 -9.87 -11.57 22.81
N THR A 92 -8.94 -10.84 23.41
CA THR A 92 -7.49 -11.08 23.26
C THR A 92 -6.91 -11.79 24.47
N SER A 93 -5.66 -12.24 24.39
CA SER A 93 -4.91 -12.89 25.48
C SER A 93 -5.61 -14.10 26.10
N ASN A 94 -6.38 -14.84 25.29
CA ASN A 94 -7.16 -16.01 25.69
C ASN A 94 -8.00 -15.80 26.96
N GLN A 95 -8.49 -14.57 27.17
CA GLN A 95 -9.32 -14.27 28.33
C GLN A 95 -10.69 -14.95 28.17
N GLU A 96 -11.29 -15.28 29.30
CA GLU A 96 -12.69 -15.70 29.35
C GLU A 96 -13.60 -14.52 29.00
N GLU A 97 -14.72 -14.82 28.35
CA GLU A 97 -15.74 -13.85 28.03
C GLU A 97 -16.37 -13.25 29.29
N PRO A 98 -16.61 -11.94 29.34
CA PRO A 98 -17.43 -11.32 30.37
C PRO A 98 -18.85 -11.90 30.40
N GLU A 99 -19.43 -11.98 31.59
CA GLU A 99 -20.79 -12.45 31.78
C GLU A 99 -21.78 -11.60 30.97
N GLY A 100 -22.72 -12.26 30.28
CA GLY A 100 -23.72 -11.59 29.44
C GLY A 100 -23.24 -11.18 28.04
N LEU A 101 -21.93 -11.25 27.73
CA LEU A 101 -21.43 -10.89 26.40
C LEU A 101 -22.05 -11.73 25.28
N LEU A 102 -22.02 -13.06 25.42
CA LEU A 102 -22.56 -13.96 24.40
C LEU A 102 -24.07 -13.83 24.23
N LEU A 103 -24.80 -13.51 25.31
CA LEU A 103 -26.24 -13.29 25.26
C LEU A 103 -26.56 -12.03 24.44
N HIS A 104 -26.00 -10.88 24.83
CA HIS A 104 -26.24 -9.61 24.13
C HIS A 104 -25.77 -9.64 22.67
N CYS A 105 -24.62 -10.28 22.41
CA CYS A 105 -24.12 -10.42 21.05
C CYS A 105 -24.95 -11.39 20.21
N GLY A 106 -25.48 -12.46 20.81
CA GLY A 106 -26.40 -13.39 20.16
C GLY A 106 -27.70 -12.70 19.74
N GLU A 107 -28.32 -11.93 20.63
CA GLU A 107 -29.53 -11.14 20.33
C GLU A 107 -29.29 -10.11 19.22
N ALA A 108 -28.12 -9.46 19.23
CA ALA A 108 -27.74 -8.46 18.23
C ALA A 108 -27.13 -9.04 16.94
N ARG A 109 -26.99 -10.37 16.83
CA ARG A 109 -26.35 -11.05 15.68
C ARG A 109 -24.93 -10.55 15.42
N ILE A 110 -24.13 -10.45 16.46
CA ILE A 110 -22.73 -10.01 16.42
C ILE A 110 -21.82 -11.20 16.76
N PRO A 111 -20.90 -11.58 15.87
CA PRO A 111 -19.95 -12.66 16.15
C PRO A 111 -18.95 -12.25 17.23
N VAL A 112 -18.67 -13.18 18.14
CA VAL A 112 -17.68 -13.06 19.21
C VAL A 112 -16.55 -14.05 18.97
N LEU A 113 -15.33 -13.52 18.90
CA LEU A 113 -14.13 -14.25 18.54
C LEU A 113 -13.10 -14.17 19.67
N ARG A 114 -12.17 -15.13 19.74
CA ARG A 114 -11.06 -15.14 20.71
C ARG A 114 -9.73 -15.42 20.03
N THR A 115 -8.68 -14.79 20.55
CA THR A 115 -7.28 -15.06 20.19
C THR A 115 -6.38 -15.14 21.41
N SER A 116 -5.32 -15.93 21.31
CA SER A 116 -4.23 -15.99 22.29
C SER A 116 -3.26 -14.81 22.17
N ASP A 117 -3.27 -14.08 21.05
CA ASP A 117 -2.41 -12.92 20.83
C ASP A 117 -2.64 -11.82 21.89
N SER A 118 -1.59 -11.08 22.21
CA SER A 118 -1.71 -9.87 23.02
C SER A 118 -2.54 -8.81 22.30
N MET A 119 -3.18 -7.92 23.06
CA MET A 119 -3.99 -6.84 22.48
C MET A 119 -3.18 -5.96 21.52
N THR A 120 -1.94 -5.62 21.89
CA THR A 120 -1.08 -4.77 21.08
C THR A 120 -0.71 -5.46 19.77
N ASP A 121 -0.31 -6.73 19.82
CA ASP A 121 0.09 -7.49 18.63
C ASP A 121 -1.10 -7.72 17.70
N PHE A 122 -2.24 -8.13 18.25
CA PHE A 122 -3.43 -8.41 17.46
C PHE A 122 -3.96 -7.15 16.77
N VAL A 123 -4.04 -6.02 17.48
CA VAL A 123 -4.42 -4.72 16.88
C VAL A 123 -3.51 -4.36 15.72
N GLN A 124 -2.19 -4.51 15.86
CA GLN A 124 -1.24 -4.19 14.80
C GLN A 124 -1.37 -5.14 13.59
N LYS A 125 -1.56 -6.44 13.84
CA LYS A 125 -1.78 -7.45 12.79
C LYS A 125 -3.09 -7.17 12.03
N LEU A 126 -4.19 -6.96 12.75
CA LEU A 126 -5.51 -6.73 12.17
C LEU A 126 -5.58 -5.41 11.41
N ASN A 127 -5.08 -4.30 11.99
CA ASN A 127 -5.04 -3.00 11.30
C ASN A 127 -4.26 -3.11 9.98
N ARG A 128 -3.10 -3.79 9.98
CA ARG A 128 -2.30 -3.98 8.77
C ARG A 128 -3.02 -4.81 7.72
N PHE A 129 -3.70 -5.89 8.13
CA PHE A 129 -4.51 -6.70 7.23
C PHE A 129 -5.65 -5.90 6.61
N LEU A 130 -6.42 -5.18 7.41
CA LEU A 130 -7.54 -4.38 6.92
C LEU A 130 -7.07 -3.20 6.05
N LEU A 131 -6.00 -2.51 6.43
CA LEU A 131 -5.39 -1.46 5.61
C LEU A 131 -4.95 -1.99 4.25
N ASN A 132 -4.37 -3.20 4.20
CA ASN A 132 -3.93 -3.79 2.94
C ASN A 132 -5.10 -4.20 2.05
N GLN A 133 -6.16 -4.77 2.62
CA GLN A 133 -7.31 -5.29 1.88
C GLN A 133 -8.31 -4.20 1.45
N LEU A 134 -8.43 -3.14 2.25
CA LEU A 134 -9.33 -2.01 2.01
C LEU A 134 -8.60 -0.77 1.47
N ALA A 135 -7.33 -0.93 1.06
CA ALA A 135 -6.55 0.17 0.50
C ALA A 135 -7.24 0.76 -0.73
N GLU A 136 -7.19 2.09 -0.84
CA GLU A 136 -7.63 2.80 -2.04
C GLU A 136 -6.77 2.33 -3.23
N GLU A 137 -7.43 1.97 -4.34
CA GLU A 137 -6.79 1.47 -5.55
C GLU A 137 -7.27 2.24 -6.79
N ILE A 138 -6.35 2.53 -7.70
CA ILE A 138 -6.65 3.01 -9.06
C ILE A 138 -5.91 2.15 -10.08
N ALA A 139 -6.52 1.91 -11.24
CA ALA A 139 -5.83 1.36 -12.40
C ALA A 139 -5.37 2.50 -13.31
N ILE A 140 -4.13 2.44 -13.78
CA ILE A 140 -3.59 3.38 -14.75
C ILE A 140 -2.91 2.63 -15.89
N HIS A 141 -2.88 3.26 -17.07
CA HIS A 141 -2.14 2.73 -18.20
C HIS A 141 -0.65 3.07 -18.09
N GLY A 142 0.22 2.07 -18.19
CA GLY A 142 1.66 2.22 -18.03
C GLY A 142 2.36 0.89 -17.85
N VAL A 143 3.64 0.94 -17.50
CA VAL A 143 4.43 -0.24 -17.17
C VAL A 143 5.09 -0.01 -15.82
N CYS A 144 4.99 -0.97 -14.92
CA CYS A 144 5.64 -0.93 -13.61
C CYS A 144 6.81 -1.90 -13.61
N VAL A 145 8.00 -1.38 -13.31
CA VAL A 145 9.26 -2.14 -13.25
C VAL A 145 10.00 -1.80 -11.97
N ASN A 146 10.80 -2.74 -11.47
CA ASN A 146 11.75 -2.48 -10.40
C ASN A 146 13.17 -2.45 -10.98
N VAL A 147 13.78 -1.27 -10.96
CA VAL A 147 15.11 -0.99 -11.53
C VAL A 147 16.08 -0.79 -10.37
N SER A 148 17.05 -1.69 -10.21
CA SER A 148 18.04 -1.63 -9.11
C SER A 148 17.42 -1.48 -7.71
N GLY A 149 16.24 -2.07 -7.47
CA GLY A 149 15.52 -1.93 -6.20
C GLY A 149 14.52 -0.77 -6.14
N ILE A 150 14.57 0.16 -7.09
CA ILE A 150 13.68 1.33 -7.18
C ILE A 150 12.45 0.99 -8.01
N GLY A 151 11.25 1.14 -7.44
CA GLY A 151 10.00 0.97 -8.19
C GLY A 151 9.74 2.16 -9.10
N VAL A 152 9.68 1.90 -10.40
CA VAL A 152 9.50 2.90 -11.44
C VAL A 152 8.18 2.65 -12.16
N LEU A 153 7.38 3.71 -12.26
CA LEU A 153 6.19 3.76 -13.10
C LEU A 153 6.54 4.42 -14.44
N LEU A 154 6.60 3.63 -15.51
CA LEU A 154 6.83 4.08 -16.87
C LEU A 154 5.50 4.45 -17.54
N ARG A 155 5.33 5.73 -17.86
CA ARG A 155 4.18 6.28 -18.57
C ARG A 155 4.59 6.84 -19.93
N GLY A 156 3.60 7.21 -20.71
CA GLY A 156 3.78 7.76 -22.05
C GLY A 156 2.65 7.34 -22.98
N LYS A 157 2.58 7.99 -24.14
CA LYS A 157 1.55 7.72 -25.15
C LYS A 157 1.53 6.24 -25.55
N SER A 158 0.37 5.75 -26.02
CA SER A 158 0.28 4.39 -26.54
C SER A 158 1.25 4.21 -27.69
N GLY A 159 2.07 3.17 -27.63
CA GLY A 159 3.03 2.88 -28.69
C GLY A 159 4.31 3.67 -28.70
N VAL A 160 4.56 4.48 -27.68
CA VAL A 160 5.80 5.24 -27.58
C VAL A 160 7.02 4.33 -27.33
N GLY A 161 6.81 3.08 -26.90
CA GLY A 161 7.91 2.13 -26.63
C GLY A 161 8.04 1.70 -25.16
N LYS A 162 6.98 1.84 -24.34
CA LYS A 162 7.03 1.53 -22.91
C LYS A 162 7.37 0.06 -22.65
N SER A 163 6.66 -0.85 -23.31
CA SER A 163 6.81 -2.30 -23.14
C SER A 163 8.15 -2.79 -23.74
N GLU A 164 8.60 -2.21 -24.85
CA GLU A 164 9.92 -2.46 -25.45
C GLU A 164 11.07 -1.99 -24.54
N THR A 165 10.89 -0.86 -23.87
CA THR A 165 11.84 -0.35 -22.88
C THR A 165 11.89 -1.25 -21.64
N ALA A 166 10.73 -1.70 -21.16
CA ALA A 166 10.63 -2.65 -20.06
C ALA A 166 11.26 -4.00 -20.41
N HIS A 167 11.05 -4.51 -21.62
CA HIS A 167 11.73 -5.70 -22.13
C HIS A 167 13.26 -5.56 -22.07
N THR A 168 13.79 -4.42 -22.51
CA THR A 168 15.23 -4.13 -22.46
C THR A 168 15.75 -4.11 -21.02
N LEU A 169 15.02 -3.49 -20.09
CA LEU A 169 15.35 -3.47 -18.67
C LEU A 169 15.34 -4.88 -18.05
N ILE A 170 14.36 -5.72 -18.39
CA ILE A 170 14.32 -7.12 -17.97
C ILE A 170 15.56 -7.88 -18.45
N GLY A 171 15.94 -7.68 -19.72
CA GLY A 171 17.18 -8.25 -20.29
C GLY A 171 18.46 -7.80 -19.57
N ARG A 172 18.43 -6.65 -18.88
CA ARG A 172 19.53 -6.14 -18.03
C ARG A 172 19.47 -6.62 -16.58
N GLY A 173 18.53 -7.50 -16.23
CA GLY A 173 18.38 -8.08 -14.90
C GLY A 173 17.39 -7.35 -13.99
N HIS A 174 16.64 -6.37 -14.51
CA HIS A 174 15.56 -5.72 -13.76
C HIS A 174 14.28 -6.55 -13.78
N ARG A 175 13.29 -6.12 -13.00
CA ARG A 175 12.09 -6.93 -12.75
C ARG A 175 10.84 -6.27 -13.28
N LEU A 176 10.03 -7.02 -14.00
CA LEU A 176 8.67 -6.60 -14.34
C LEU A 176 7.76 -6.75 -13.12
N VAL A 177 6.89 -5.77 -12.92
CA VAL A 177 5.77 -5.87 -11.96
C VAL A 177 4.45 -5.97 -12.70
N SER A 178 4.23 -5.08 -13.67
CA SER A 178 3.01 -5.09 -14.49
C SER A 178 3.24 -4.37 -15.82
N ASP A 179 2.57 -4.81 -16.88
CA ASP A 179 2.56 -4.17 -18.21
C ASP A 179 1.13 -3.82 -18.62
N ASP A 180 0.99 -2.76 -19.41
CA ASP A 180 -0.27 -2.16 -19.86
C ASP A 180 -1.14 -1.55 -18.74
N ILE A 181 -1.65 -2.36 -17.81
CA ILE A 181 -2.48 -1.94 -16.68
C ILE A 181 -1.70 -2.09 -15.38
N VAL A 182 -1.41 -0.98 -14.71
CA VAL A 182 -0.79 -0.96 -13.38
C VAL A 182 -1.85 -0.62 -12.34
N VAL A 183 -2.02 -1.49 -11.36
CA VAL A 183 -2.86 -1.22 -10.19
C VAL A 183 -2.00 -0.51 -9.15
N LEU A 184 -2.36 0.73 -8.83
CA LEU A 184 -1.73 1.51 -7.78
C LEU A 184 -2.57 1.41 -6.52
N ARG A 185 -1.94 1.04 -5.41
CA ARG A 185 -2.55 0.84 -4.10
C ARG A 185 -1.94 1.78 -3.08
N LYS A 186 -2.77 2.56 -2.38
CA LYS A 186 -2.32 3.51 -1.35
C LYS A 186 -2.14 2.80 -0.02
N LEU A 187 -0.89 2.67 0.44
CA LEU A 187 -0.58 2.05 1.73
C LEU A 187 -0.56 3.07 2.88
N SER A 188 -0.17 4.30 2.58
CA SER A 188 -0.09 5.40 3.56
C SER A 188 -0.20 6.75 2.83
N PRO A 189 -0.29 7.89 3.55
CA PRO A 189 -0.25 9.22 2.94
C PRO A 189 1.00 9.51 2.10
N GLN A 190 2.08 8.74 2.25
CA GLN A 190 3.36 8.94 1.55
C GLN A 190 3.80 7.71 0.75
N THR A 191 3.04 6.62 0.75
CA THR A 191 3.48 5.35 0.16
C THR A 191 2.44 4.81 -0.81
N LEU A 192 2.89 4.69 -2.05
CA LEU A 192 2.14 4.08 -3.14
C LEU A 192 2.81 2.77 -3.54
N LEU A 193 2.02 1.75 -3.79
CA LEU A 193 2.48 0.44 -4.24
C LEU A 193 1.93 0.18 -5.63
N GLY A 194 2.77 -0.23 -6.57
CA GLY A 194 2.37 -0.72 -7.88
C GLY A 194 2.29 -2.23 -7.89
N THR A 195 1.24 -2.77 -8.48
CA THR A 195 1.04 -4.20 -8.73
C THR A 195 0.26 -4.40 -10.04
N HIS A 196 -0.09 -5.63 -10.34
CA HIS A 196 -0.80 -6.05 -11.54
C HIS A 196 -2.29 -6.30 -11.24
N ASP A 197 -3.14 -6.34 -12.27
CA ASP A 197 -4.57 -6.62 -12.12
C ASP A 197 -4.89 -8.12 -11.99
N GLY A 198 -3.86 -8.96 -12.05
CA GLY A 198 -3.93 -10.41 -11.98
C GLY A 198 -4.03 -11.06 -13.35
N SER A 199 -4.73 -10.44 -14.31
CA SER A 199 -4.87 -10.95 -15.67
C SER A 199 -3.59 -10.79 -16.49
N ASN A 200 -2.87 -9.69 -16.28
CA ASN A 200 -1.58 -9.39 -16.92
C ASN A 200 -0.37 -9.86 -16.11
N LYS A 201 -0.58 -10.66 -15.06
CA LYS A 201 0.49 -11.19 -14.23
C LYS A 201 1.52 -11.97 -15.07
N GLU A 202 2.80 -11.63 -14.92
CA GLU A 202 3.95 -12.26 -15.61
C GLU A 202 3.98 -12.09 -17.14
N PHE A 203 3.01 -11.40 -17.73
CA PHE A 203 2.92 -11.20 -19.16
C PHE A 203 3.40 -9.81 -19.59
N LEU A 204 4.03 -9.75 -20.75
CA LEU A 204 4.49 -8.54 -21.41
C LEU A 204 4.00 -8.55 -22.86
N ALA A 205 3.33 -7.50 -23.30
CA ALA A 205 2.85 -7.38 -24.67
C ALA A 205 3.83 -6.54 -25.51
N LEU A 206 4.47 -7.17 -26.49
CA LEU A 206 5.35 -6.49 -27.44
C LEU A 206 4.70 -6.40 -28.81
N ARG A 207 4.79 -5.22 -29.44
CA ARG A 207 4.32 -5.05 -30.82
C ARG A 207 5.16 -5.92 -31.76
N SER A 208 4.52 -6.46 -32.78
CA SER A 208 5.12 -7.35 -33.79
C SER A 208 5.60 -8.72 -33.30
N VAL A 209 5.67 -8.93 -31.98
CA VAL A 209 6.07 -10.22 -31.37
C VAL A 209 4.86 -10.92 -30.75
N GLY A 210 4.01 -10.17 -30.05
CA GLY A 210 2.84 -10.70 -29.33
C GLY A 210 3.06 -10.76 -27.81
N LEU A 211 2.29 -11.61 -27.15
CA LEU A 211 2.30 -11.78 -25.70
C LEU A 211 3.44 -12.72 -25.27
N LEU A 212 4.28 -12.26 -24.36
CA LEU A 212 5.41 -13.00 -23.82
C LEU A 212 5.18 -13.30 -22.34
N ASN A 213 5.57 -14.49 -21.88
CA ASN A 213 5.63 -14.79 -20.46
C ASN A 213 7.06 -14.58 -19.96
N VAL A 214 7.25 -13.53 -19.16
CA VAL A 214 8.57 -13.06 -18.70
C VAL A 214 9.25 -14.08 -17.80
N VAL A 215 8.50 -14.71 -16.89
CA VAL A 215 9.04 -15.73 -15.98
C VAL A 215 9.54 -16.97 -16.72
N ARG A 216 8.82 -17.40 -17.76
CA ARG A 216 9.23 -18.56 -18.57
C ARG A 216 10.47 -18.30 -19.42
N MET A 217 10.66 -17.06 -19.85
CA MET A 217 11.78 -16.67 -20.71
C MET A 217 13.04 -16.30 -19.92
N TYR A 218 12.90 -15.55 -18.83
CA TYR A 218 14.02 -14.95 -18.10
C TYR A 218 14.17 -15.48 -16.66
N GLY A 219 13.29 -16.41 -16.25
CA GLY A 219 13.31 -17.02 -14.91
C GLY A 219 12.55 -16.22 -13.86
N ARG A 220 12.31 -16.81 -12.68
CA ARG A 220 11.49 -16.21 -11.62
C ARG A 220 12.04 -14.89 -11.09
N THR A 221 13.35 -14.66 -11.20
CA THR A 221 14.00 -13.42 -10.75
C THR A 221 13.65 -12.20 -11.59
N SER A 222 13.13 -12.37 -12.80
CA SER A 222 12.75 -11.30 -13.74
C SER A 222 11.36 -10.68 -13.47
N PHE A 223 10.65 -11.17 -12.45
CA PHE A 223 9.30 -10.73 -12.11
C PHE A 223 9.16 -10.50 -10.59
N GLN A 224 8.29 -9.58 -10.21
CA GLN A 224 7.95 -9.27 -8.83
C GLN A 224 6.46 -8.91 -8.73
N GLU A 225 5.75 -9.40 -7.69
CA GLU A 225 4.29 -9.21 -7.54
C GLU A 225 3.90 -7.74 -7.33
N GLU A 226 4.69 -7.00 -6.54
CA GLU A 226 4.40 -5.62 -6.16
C GLU A 226 5.68 -4.85 -5.84
N THR A 227 5.70 -3.54 -6.07
CA THR A 227 6.85 -2.68 -5.73
C THR A 227 6.38 -1.32 -5.21
N ARG A 228 7.16 -0.70 -4.30
CA ARG A 228 6.88 0.67 -3.86
C ARG A 228 7.25 1.63 -4.98
N ILE A 229 6.29 2.44 -5.44
CA ILE A 229 6.56 3.42 -6.48
C ILE A 229 7.36 4.56 -5.88
N ALA A 230 8.58 4.73 -6.38
CA ALA A 230 9.51 5.78 -5.96
C ALA A 230 9.72 6.83 -7.06
N LEU A 231 9.48 6.47 -8.32
CA LEU A 231 9.71 7.36 -9.46
C LEU A 231 8.65 7.17 -10.54
N ASP A 232 8.16 8.29 -11.09
CA ASP A 232 7.27 8.36 -12.24
C ASP A 232 8.06 8.88 -13.44
N ILE A 233 8.31 8.04 -14.43
CA ILE A 233 9.03 8.43 -15.65
C ILE A 233 8.05 8.43 -16.82
N GLU A 234 7.96 9.56 -17.51
CA GLU A 234 7.15 9.70 -18.71
C GLU A 234 8.03 9.74 -19.96
N LEU A 235 7.85 8.73 -20.81
CA LEU A 235 8.46 8.66 -22.12
C LEU A 235 7.69 9.56 -23.08
N ILE A 236 8.37 10.56 -23.61
CA ILE A 236 7.84 11.52 -24.57
C ILE A 236 8.54 11.41 -25.92
N GLU A 237 7.82 11.72 -26.98
CA GLU A 237 8.40 11.82 -28.32
C GLU A 237 9.46 12.92 -28.34
N TRP A 238 10.55 12.69 -29.08
CA TRP A 238 11.59 13.70 -29.24
C TRP A 238 11.04 14.93 -29.98
N GLN A 239 11.27 16.10 -29.41
CA GLN A 239 10.93 17.39 -30.03
C GLN A 239 12.20 18.20 -30.18
N LYS A 240 12.50 18.59 -31.43
CA LYS A 240 13.76 19.24 -31.82
C LYS A 240 14.00 20.59 -31.12
N ASP A 241 12.92 21.25 -30.71
CA ASP A 241 12.94 22.60 -30.11
C ASP A 241 12.61 22.61 -28.60
N ALA A 242 12.48 21.44 -27.98
CA ALA A 242 12.28 21.36 -26.53
C ALA A 242 13.63 21.60 -25.83
N LEU A 243 13.85 22.85 -25.43
CA LEU A 243 14.94 23.29 -24.55
C LEU A 243 14.84 22.59 -23.18
N ASN A 244 15.30 21.36 -23.07
CA ASN A 244 15.42 20.63 -21.80
C ASN A 244 16.91 20.41 -21.48
N ASN A 245 17.67 21.51 -21.41
CA ASN A 245 19.09 21.53 -21.02
C ASN A 245 19.32 22.38 -19.76
N GLU A 246 18.33 22.45 -18.86
CA GLU A 246 18.54 23.08 -17.56
C GLU A 246 19.34 22.10 -16.66
N LEU A 247 20.54 22.51 -16.29
CA LEU A 247 21.43 21.81 -15.34
C LEU A 247 20.76 21.64 -13.96
N GLU A 248 19.79 22.50 -13.64
CA GLU A 248 18.93 22.41 -12.45
C GLU A 248 17.55 21.88 -12.84
N VAL A 249 17.36 20.58 -12.66
CA VAL A 249 16.03 19.97 -12.75
C VAL A 249 15.35 20.16 -11.41
N ASP A 250 14.57 21.22 -11.28
CA ASP A 250 13.54 21.33 -10.24
C ASP A 250 12.77 20.01 -10.19
N VAL A 251 12.68 19.40 -9.00
CA VAL A 251 12.02 18.11 -8.85
C VAL A 251 10.52 18.32 -9.06
N LYS A 252 10.04 17.94 -10.24
CA LYS A 252 8.61 17.90 -10.53
C LYS A 252 8.00 16.70 -9.80
N TYR A 253 6.74 16.84 -9.41
CA TYR A 253 5.98 15.77 -8.76
C TYR A 253 4.68 15.53 -9.50
N LYS A 254 4.25 14.27 -9.49
CA LYS A 254 2.93 13.84 -9.92
C LYS A 254 2.18 13.22 -8.76
N GLU A 255 0.90 13.54 -8.63
CA GLU A 255 0.08 13.10 -7.51
C GLU A 255 -0.82 11.92 -7.89
N TYR A 256 -0.84 10.89 -7.05
CA TYR A 256 -1.71 9.72 -7.17
C TYR A 256 -2.41 9.47 -5.83
N MET A 257 -3.73 9.60 -5.78
CA MET A 257 -4.52 9.44 -4.54
C MET A 257 -3.96 10.28 -3.36
N GLY A 258 -3.48 11.50 -3.62
CA GLY A 258 -2.85 12.37 -2.62
C GLY A 258 -1.37 12.09 -2.31
N VAL A 259 -0.76 11.06 -2.92
CA VAL A 259 0.67 10.73 -2.75
C VAL A 259 1.48 11.40 -3.86
N LYS A 260 2.46 12.24 -3.49
CA LYS A 260 3.36 12.90 -4.44
C LYS A 260 4.55 12.01 -4.79
N ILE A 261 4.67 11.67 -6.07
CA ILE A 261 5.77 10.87 -6.64
C ILE A 261 6.64 11.77 -7.53
N PRO A 262 7.97 11.76 -7.38
CA PRO A 262 8.88 12.49 -8.26
C PRO A 262 8.67 12.10 -9.73
N HIS A 263 8.66 13.11 -10.59
CA HIS A 263 8.29 12.99 -12.00
C HIS A 263 9.43 13.44 -12.91
N ILE A 264 9.83 12.57 -13.84
CA ILE A 264 10.89 12.82 -14.82
C ILE A 264 10.34 12.55 -16.22
N GLN A 265 10.71 13.40 -17.18
CA GLN A 265 10.40 13.19 -18.60
C GLN A 265 11.65 12.76 -19.34
N ILE A 266 11.56 11.68 -20.11
CA ILE A 266 12.66 11.18 -20.94
C ILE A 266 12.22 11.19 -22.39
N GLN A 267 12.98 11.90 -23.24
CA GLN A 267 12.74 11.96 -24.67
C GLN A 267 13.30 10.72 -25.37
N LEU A 268 12.46 10.11 -26.21
CA LEU A 268 12.82 8.97 -27.04
C LEU A 268 13.44 9.45 -28.35
N GLN A 269 14.76 9.66 -28.31
CA GLN A 269 15.55 10.01 -29.49
C GLN A 269 16.14 8.75 -30.13
N PRO A 270 16.05 8.58 -31.47
CA PRO A 270 16.70 7.46 -32.16
C PRO A 270 18.19 7.36 -31.81
N GLY A 271 18.66 6.15 -31.50
CA GLY A 271 20.06 5.89 -31.13
C GLY A 271 20.42 6.16 -29.66
N ARG A 272 19.52 6.72 -28.84
CA ARG A 272 19.72 6.82 -27.39
C ARG A 272 19.35 5.53 -26.68
N ASP A 273 20.17 5.15 -25.71
CA ASP A 273 19.85 4.06 -24.78
C ASP A 273 18.88 4.54 -23.70
N VAL A 274 17.58 4.38 -23.96
CA VAL A 274 16.50 4.80 -23.06
C VAL A 274 16.50 3.98 -21.77
N ALA A 275 16.79 2.69 -21.84
CA ALA A 275 16.88 1.84 -20.67
C ALA A 275 18.02 2.32 -19.75
N GLY A 276 19.17 2.67 -20.33
CA GLY A 276 20.30 3.26 -19.61
C GLY A 276 19.97 4.59 -18.94
N LEU A 277 19.18 5.44 -19.60
CA LEU A 277 18.71 6.70 -19.00
C LEU A 277 17.76 6.46 -17.82
N ILE A 278 16.89 5.45 -17.89
CA ILE A 278 16.01 5.07 -16.78
C ILE A 278 16.84 4.53 -15.61
N GLU A 279 17.84 3.69 -15.86
CA GLU A 279 18.77 3.20 -14.85
C GLU A 279 19.51 4.36 -14.16
N ALA A 280 20.03 5.30 -14.94
CA ALA A 280 20.70 6.50 -14.43
C ALA A 280 19.74 7.37 -13.59
N ALA A 281 18.50 7.56 -14.05
CA ALA A 281 17.49 8.31 -13.32
C ALA A 281 17.12 7.65 -11.99
N ALA A 282 16.92 6.33 -11.97
CA ALA A 282 16.63 5.58 -10.76
C ALA A 282 17.78 5.63 -9.75
N ASN A 283 19.03 5.45 -10.21
CA ASN A 283 20.21 5.51 -9.35
C ASN A 283 20.47 6.94 -8.82
N ASN A 284 20.31 7.97 -9.66
CA ASN A 284 20.43 9.36 -9.24
C ASN A 284 19.36 9.72 -8.20
N TRP A 285 18.11 9.27 -8.39
CA TRP A 285 17.06 9.44 -7.39
C TRP A 285 17.42 8.77 -6.06
N TYR A 286 17.98 7.56 -6.10
CA TYR A 286 18.46 6.87 -4.91
C TYR A 286 19.55 7.65 -4.17
N LEU A 287 20.53 8.20 -4.90
CA LEU A 287 21.58 9.02 -4.30
C LEU A 287 21.03 10.33 -3.67
N ARG A 288 20.06 10.98 -4.32
CA ARG A 288 19.36 12.15 -3.75
C ARG A 288 18.66 11.81 -2.45
N MET A 289 18.03 10.64 -2.35
CA MET A 289 17.42 10.18 -1.08
C MET A 289 18.46 9.95 0.03
N GLN A 290 19.73 9.73 -0.30
CA GLN A 290 20.84 9.65 0.65
C GLN A 290 21.49 11.01 0.96
N GLY A 291 20.96 12.10 0.39
CA GLY A 291 21.51 13.44 0.57
C GLY A 291 22.66 13.80 -0.36
N TYR A 292 22.90 13.01 -1.41
CA TYR A 292 23.93 13.31 -2.41
C TYR A 292 23.32 13.99 -3.65
N SER A 293 23.92 15.10 -4.08
CA SER A 293 23.59 15.80 -5.32
C SER A 293 24.84 16.06 -6.15
N ALA A 294 24.96 15.36 -7.28
CA ALA A 294 26.08 15.56 -8.22
C ALA A 294 26.16 17.00 -8.74
N ALA A 295 25.02 17.68 -8.88
CA ALA A 295 24.98 19.08 -9.32
C ALA A 295 25.54 20.03 -8.25
N GLU A 296 25.23 19.80 -6.97
CA GLU A 296 25.78 20.58 -5.87
C GLU A 296 27.28 20.34 -5.70
N GLU A 297 27.71 19.07 -5.78
CA GLU A 297 29.13 18.73 -5.73
C GLU A 297 29.90 19.37 -6.90
N PHE A 298 29.34 19.33 -8.11
CA PHE A 298 29.96 19.98 -9.27
C PHE A 298 30.04 21.50 -9.10
N ARG A 299 28.98 22.13 -8.55
CA ARG A 299 28.96 23.56 -8.25
C ARG A 299 30.05 23.94 -7.24
N HIS A 300 30.18 23.18 -6.16
CA HIS A 300 31.23 23.37 -5.16
C HIS A 300 32.64 23.31 -5.75
N ARG A 301 32.91 22.33 -6.62
CA ARG A 301 34.22 22.19 -7.29
C ARG A 301 34.52 23.34 -8.24
N LEU A 302 33.50 23.89 -8.90
CA LEU A 302 33.68 25.08 -9.74
C LEU A 302 34.00 26.30 -8.88
N GLU A 303 33.26 26.51 -7.80
CA GLU A 303 33.49 27.62 -6.86
C GLU A 303 34.90 27.58 -6.26
N GLU A 304 35.39 26.40 -5.86
CA GLU A 304 36.78 26.21 -5.38
C GLU A 304 37.81 26.55 -6.47
N ALA A 305 37.61 26.08 -7.71
CA ALA A 305 38.52 26.37 -8.81
C ALA A 305 38.59 27.87 -9.17
N PHE A 306 37.48 28.60 -9.04
CA PHE A 306 37.48 30.05 -9.26
C PHE A 306 38.12 30.85 -8.13
N HIS A 307 38.10 30.36 -6.88
CA HIS A 307 38.81 31.01 -5.77
C HIS A 307 40.32 30.82 -5.85
N ASP A 308 40.80 29.65 -6.27
CA ASP A 308 42.24 29.40 -6.43
C ASP A 308 42.88 30.22 -7.57
N GLU A 309 42.11 30.64 -8.59
CA GLU A 309 42.59 31.51 -9.68
C GLU A 309 42.61 33.02 -9.32
N GLU A 310 41.89 33.46 -8.28
CA GLU A 310 41.88 34.87 -7.83
C GLU A 310 42.98 35.18 -6.79
N ASP A 311 43.53 34.14 -6.14
CA ASP A 311 44.59 34.23 -5.13
C ASP A 311 46.03 34.02 -5.69
N GLU A 312 46.20 33.80 -7.02
CA GLU A 312 47.48 33.82 -7.77
C GLU A 312 47.74 35.16 -8.49
#